data_AF-A0A2E9WIX0-F1
#
_entry.id   AF-A0A2E9WIX0-F1
#
_cell.length_a   1.000
_cell.length_b   1.000
_cell.length_c   1.000
_cell.angle_alpha   90.00
_cell.angle_beta   90.00
_cell.angle_gamma   90.00
#
_symmetry.space_group_name_H-M   'P 1'
#
loop_
_entity.id
_entity.type
_entity.pdbx_description
1 polymer ?
#
loop_
_entity_poly.entity_id
_entity_poly.type
_entity_poly.pdbx_seq_one_letter_code
_entity_poly.pdbx_strand_id
1 'polypeptide(L)'
;MFLSFIQIQKKSIYDYNSILLSVFIISILIAYYKLNYPLFFKKYFNLKSVLYLGNKEDFFFRSEFFSFGNIIPLILYSIIISFFSVFVFEDDNTLLIDSANNFTIFQKWILFSFPFLGLIIFRIIFILIVLRFFSISIKFKKTYLLNFLRLTILLSLLNVFTSYLIYEVSSFELAFNSLSVFKLIIIFLRPLVLYFYFKGFASYTKSKIGTIIIISDLIPSLLLFDSLMLIDLFNYIISLI
;
A
#
# COMPACT_ATOMS: atom_id res chain seq x y z
N MET A 1 -18.16 12.62 -4.27
CA MET A 1 -17.68 14.02 -4.27
C MET A 1 -18.72 14.99 -3.74
N PHE A 2 -19.98 14.95 -4.19
CA PHE A 2 -21.04 15.79 -3.61
C PHE A 2 -21.55 15.27 -2.25
N LEU A 3 -21.72 13.94 -2.11
CA LEU A 3 -22.12 13.29 -0.85
C LEU A 3 -21.04 13.39 0.24
N SER A 4 -19.77 13.19 -0.12
CA SER A 4 -18.62 13.41 0.76
C SER A 4 -18.58 14.86 1.29
N PHE A 5 -18.99 15.84 0.49
CA PHE A 5 -19.06 17.25 0.90
C PHE A 5 -20.12 17.50 1.99
N ILE A 6 -21.26 16.79 1.89
CA ILE A 6 -22.39 16.94 2.82
C ILE A 6 -22.09 16.27 4.18
N GLN A 7 -21.33 15.17 4.19
CA GLN A 7 -20.90 14.51 5.43
C GLN A 7 -19.76 15.27 6.13
N ILE A 8 -18.79 15.84 5.38
CA ILE A 8 -17.73 16.69 5.93
C ILE A 8 -18.30 17.95 6.61
N GLN A 9 -19.36 18.55 6.04
CA GLN A 9 -20.01 19.72 6.64
C GLN A 9 -20.70 19.46 7.99
N LYS A 10 -21.09 18.22 8.29
CA LYS A 10 -21.66 17.86 9.60
C LYS A 10 -20.62 17.69 10.71
N LYS A 11 -19.34 17.49 10.38
CA LYS A 11 -18.22 17.50 11.33
C LYS A 11 -17.52 18.86 11.23
N SER A 12 -18.05 19.88 11.90
CA SER A 12 -17.54 21.26 11.95
C SER A 12 -16.16 21.44 12.62
N ILE A 13 -15.39 20.36 12.78
CA ILE A 13 -14.10 20.28 13.49
C ILE A 13 -12.94 19.94 12.53
N TYR A 14 -13.22 19.53 11.29
CA TYR A 14 -12.15 19.21 10.34
C TYR A 14 -11.54 20.46 9.71
N ASP A 15 -10.22 20.56 9.73
CA ASP A 15 -9.45 21.53 8.95
C ASP A 15 -9.61 21.23 7.44
N TYR A 16 -10.68 21.79 6.89
CA TYR A 16 -11.08 21.63 5.50
C TYR A 16 -9.98 22.08 4.52
N ASN A 17 -9.20 23.10 4.90
CA ASN A 17 -8.09 23.58 4.08
C ASN A 17 -6.99 22.52 3.98
N SER A 18 -6.66 21.86 5.09
CA SER A 18 -5.72 20.74 5.11
C SER A 18 -6.18 19.59 4.21
N ILE A 19 -7.46 19.18 4.31
CA ILE A 19 -8.02 18.11 3.46
C ILE A 19 -7.91 18.49 1.97
N LEU A 20 -8.34 19.70 1.61
CA LEU A 20 -8.36 20.15 0.23
C LEU A 20 -6.95 20.25 -0.35
N LEU A 21 -5.99 20.76 0.43
CA LEU A 21 -4.58 20.82 0.05
C LEU A 21 -3.99 19.41 -0.15
N SER A 22 -4.29 18.47 0.75
CA SER A 22 -3.83 17.08 0.62
C SER A 22 -4.38 16.40 -0.63
N VAL A 23 -5.68 16.55 -0.90
CA VAL A 23 -6.32 16.01 -2.13
C VAL A 23 -5.71 16.64 -3.37
N PHE A 24 -5.43 17.96 -3.33
CA PHE A 24 -4.79 18.67 -4.43
C PHE A 24 -3.38 18.13 -4.72
N ILE A 25 -2.54 17.93 -3.69
CA ILE A 25 -1.20 17.36 -3.82
C ILE A 25 -1.25 15.94 -4.40
N ILE A 26 -2.13 15.07 -3.88
CA ILE A 26 -2.33 13.72 -4.40
C ILE A 26 -2.73 13.76 -5.88
N SER A 27 -3.67 14.64 -6.23
CA SER A 27 -4.17 14.78 -7.60
C SER A 27 -3.08 15.22 -8.57
N ILE A 28 -2.22 16.18 -8.17
CA ILE A 28 -1.06 16.61 -8.97
C ILE A 28 -0.09 15.44 -9.19
N LEU A 29 0.25 14.69 -8.14
CA LEU A 29 1.16 13.55 -8.26
C LEU A 29 0.60 12.46 -9.18
N ILE A 30 -0.70 12.17 -9.08
CA ILE A 30 -1.39 11.22 -9.97
C ILE A 30 -1.36 11.73 -11.42
N ALA A 31 -1.66 13.01 -11.64
CA ALA A 31 -1.64 13.61 -12.97
C ALA A 31 -0.23 13.57 -13.58
N TYR A 32 0.78 13.97 -12.81
CA TYR A 32 2.19 13.90 -13.18
C TYR A 32 2.60 12.47 -13.56
N TYR A 33 2.23 11.48 -12.74
CA TYR A 33 2.58 10.08 -12.99
C TYR A 33 1.91 9.54 -14.26
N LYS A 34 0.63 9.88 -14.46
CA LYS A 34 -0.14 9.47 -15.64
C LYS A 34 0.41 10.06 -16.93
N LEU A 35 0.84 11.33 -16.91
CA LEU A 35 1.38 12.03 -18.08
C LEU A 35 2.78 11.53 -18.46
N ASN A 36 3.67 11.38 -17.47
CA ASN A 36 5.07 11.03 -17.74
C ASN A 36 5.33 9.52 -17.87
N TYR A 37 4.49 8.67 -17.24
CA TYR A 37 4.67 7.21 -17.23
C TYR A 37 3.37 6.44 -17.54
N PRO A 38 2.68 6.73 -18.67
CA PRO A 38 1.34 6.22 -18.95
C PRO A 38 1.24 4.68 -19.00
N LEU A 39 2.29 4.00 -19.48
CA LEU A 39 2.35 2.54 -19.51
C LEU A 39 2.46 1.94 -18.11
N PHE A 40 3.32 2.51 -17.25
CA PHE A 40 3.45 2.08 -15.86
C PHE A 40 2.19 2.41 -15.06
N PHE A 41 1.60 3.59 -15.26
CA PHE A 41 0.33 3.99 -14.66
C PHE A 41 -0.76 2.95 -14.93
N LYS A 42 -0.92 2.55 -16.20
CA LYS A 42 -1.86 1.48 -16.57
C LYS A 42 -1.53 0.16 -15.89
N LYS A 43 -0.27 -0.17 -15.65
CA LYS A 43 0.13 -1.42 -14.97
C LYS A 43 -0.11 -1.40 -13.46
N TYR A 44 0.01 -0.26 -12.78
CA TYR A 44 -0.21 -0.18 -11.34
C TYR A 44 -1.68 0.06 -10.96
N PHE A 45 -2.42 0.87 -11.74
CA PHE A 45 -3.74 1.36 -11.33
C PHE A 45 -4.93 0.81 -12.13
N ASN A 46 -4.71 0.09 -13.24
CA ASN A 46 -5.81 -0.58 -13.95
C ASN A 46 -6.07 -1.97 -13.36
N LEU A 47 -7.27 -2.19 -12.81
CA LEU A 47 -7.68 -3.46 -12.22
C LEU A 47 -7.45 -4.67 -13.14
N LYS A 48 -7.80 -4.54 -14.43
CA LYS A 48 -7.63 -5.62 -15.42
C LYS A 48 -6.16 -5.99 -15.61
N SER A 49 -5.27 -5.00 -15.58
CA SER A 49 -3.84 -5.22 -15.82
C SER A 49 -3.13 -5.80 -14.59
N VAL A 50 -3.64 -5.55 -13.38
CA VAL A 50 -3.08 -6.08 -12.13
C VAL A 50 -3.57 -7.50 -11.85
N LEU A 51 -4.85 -7.79 -12.10
CA LEU A 51 -5.39 -9.15 -11.98
C LEU A 51 -4.79 -10.09 -13.03
N TYR A 52 -4.54 -9.59 -14.24
CA TYR A 52 -3.80 -10.32 -15.27
C TYR A 52 -2.32 -9.94 -15.24
N LEU A 53 -1.57 -10.61 -14.35
CA LEU A 53 -0.12 -10.48 -14.28
C LEU A 53 0.47 -10.79 -15.68
N GLY A 54 1.08 -9.78 -16.32
CA GLY A 54 1.50 -9.86 -17.73
C GLY A 54 2.65 -10.83 -17.98
N ASN A 55 3.02 -11.04 -19.25
CA ASN A 55 4.08 -11.98 -19.63
C ASN A 55 5.50 -11.46 -19.33
N LYS A 56 6.46 -12.39 -19.27
CA LYS A 56 7.91 -12.17 -19.09
C LYS A 56 8.55 -11.08 -19.95
N GLU A 57 7.99 -10.86 -21.13
CA GLU A 57 8.58 -10.01 -22.15
C GLU A 57 8.02 -8.59 -22.13
N ASP A 58 7.05 -8.33 -21.25
CA ASP A 58 6.45 -7.03 -21.04
C ASP A 58 7.53 -5.99 -20.74
N PHE A 59 7.43 -4.83 -21.39
CA PHE A 59 8.30 -3.67 -21.18
C PHE A 59 8.45 -3.33 -19.70
N PHE A 60 7.36 -3.51 -18.94
CA PHE A 60 7.35 -3.31 -17.50
C PHE A 60 8.42 -4.13 -16.76
N PHE A 61 8.63 -5.40 -17.14
CA PHE A 61 9.66 -6.25 -16.53
C PHE A 61 11.07 -6.00 -17.08
N ARG A 62 11.19 -5.23 -18.18
CA ARG A 62 12.49 -4.78 -18.72
C ARG A 62 12.98 -3.52 -17.98
N SER A 63 12.08 -2.67 -17.51
CA SER A 63 12.42 -1.44 -16.76
C SER A 63 13.27 -1.67 -15.52
N GLU A 64 14.16 -0.75 -15.17
CA GLU A 64 14.91 -0.82 -13.92
C GLU A 64 14.01 -0.67 -12.71
N PHE A 65 14.34 -1.39 -11.63
CA PHE A 65 13.56 -1.35 -10.40
C PHE A 65 13.51 0.05 -9.79
N PHE A 66 14.65 0.75 -9.77
CA PHE A 66 14.78 2.11 -9.24
C PHE A 66 14.40 3.21 -10.24
N SER A 67 13.71 2.86 -11.34
CA SER A 67 13.19 3.87 -12.25
C SER A 67 12.02 4.62 -11.60
N PHE A 68 11.86 5.90 -11.94
CA PHE A 68 10.73 6.72 -11.48
C PHE A 68 9.36 6.08 -11.80
N GLY A 69 9.25 5.31 -12.89
CA GLY A 69 8.06 4.55 -13.24
C GLY A 69 7.60 3.54 -12.17
N ASN A 70 8.52 3.04 -11.35
CA ASN A 70 8.28 2.09 -10.26
C ASN A 70 8.35 2.73 -8.86
N ILE A 71 9.09 3.83 -8.69
CA ILE A 71 9.19 4.56 -7.41
C ILE A 71 7.96 5.40 -7.13
N ILE A 72 7.45 6.15 -8.13
CA ILE A 72 6.31 7.07 -7.93
C ILE A 72 5.06 6.35 -7.39
N PRO A 73 4.68 5.14 -7.85
CA PRO A 73 3.60 4.37 -7.25
C PRO A 73 3.75 4.11 -5.75
N LEU A 74 4.98 3.91 -5.25
CA LEU A 74 5.23 3.69 -3.82
C LEU A 74 4.95 4.95 -2.99
N ILE A 75 5.33 6.10 -3.53
CA ILE A 75 5.06 7.41 -2.92
C ILE A 75 3.55 7.70 -2.94
N LEU A 76 2.89 7.45 -4.08
CA LEU A 76 1.43 7.60 -4.19
C LEU A 76 0.70 6.69 -3.20
N TYR A 77 1.12 5.43 -3.09
CA TYR A 77 0.61 4.49 -2.11
C TYR A 77 0.73 5.03 -0.68
N SER A 78 1.92 5.45 -0.25
CA SER A 78 2.13 5.88 1.14
C SER A 78 1.33 7.14 1.49
N ILE A 79 1.27 8.11 0.58
CA ILE A 79 0.55 9.37 0.78
C ILE A 79 -0.96 9.14 0.83
N ILE A 80 -1.50 8.27 -0.04
CA ILE A 80 -2.93 7.96 -0.06
C ILE A 80 -3.34 7.18 1.20
N ILE A 81 -2.61 6.13 1.58
CA ILE A 81 -2.95 5.37 2.80
C ILE A 81 -2.88 6.28 4.03
N SER A 82 -1.85 7.12 4.13
CA SER A 82 -1.73 8.12 5.20
C SER A 82 -2.92 9.09 5.23
N PHE A 83 -3.41 9.52 4.06
CA PHE A 83 -4.57 10.41 3.97
C PHE A 83 -5.80 9.76 4.61
N PHE A 84 -6.09 8.51 4.27
CA PHE A 84 -7.24 7.81 4.84
C PHE A 84 -7.07 7.53 6.34
N SER A 85 -5.85 7.22 6.82
CA SER A 85 -5.63 7.01 8.24
C SER A 85 -5.81 8.29 9.07
N VAL A 86 -5.40 9.45 8.55
CA VAL A 86 -5.48 10.73 9.30
C VAL A 86 -6.84 11.41 9.14
N PHE A 87 -7.46 11.39 7.96
CA PHE A 87 -8.66 12.19 7.69
C PHE A 87 -9.97 11.39 7.65
N VAL A 88 -9.93 10.06 7.52
CA VAL A 88 -11.14 9.23 7.30
C VAL A 88 -11.43 8.29 8.46
N PHE A 89 -10.40 7.66 9.05
CA PHE A 89 -10.57 6.65 10.09
C PHE A 89 -10.24 7.11 11.53
N GLU A 90 -10.40 8.39 11.85
CA GLU A 90 -10.33 8.84 13.25
C GLU A 90 -11.50 8.26 14.05
N ASP A 91 -11.29 7.16 14.82
CA ASP A 91 -10.91 7.28 16.24
C ASP A 91 -10.52 5.93 16.91
N ASP A 92 -9.90 6.02 18.10
CA ASP A 92 -8.98 5.12 18.86
C ASP A 92 -7.48 5.35 18.59
N ASN A 93 -7.15 6.02 17.47
CA ASN A 93 -5.80 6.54 17.19
C ASN A 93 -5.54 7.93 17.80
N THR A 94 -6.47 8.49 18.56
CA THR A 94 -6.30 9.73 19.33
C THR A 94 -5.09 9.68 20.27
N LEU A 95 -4.69 8.50 20.75
CA LEU A 95 -3.46 8.32 21.54
C LEU A 95 -2.15 8.65 20.79
N LEU A 96 -2.12 8.49 19.46
CA LEU A 96 -0.97 8.87 18.62
C LEU A 96 -1.01 10.34 18.17
N ILE A 97 -2.21 10.89 18.02
CA ILE A 97 -2.43 12.29 17.66
C ILE A 97 -2.09 13.19 18.86
N ASP A 98 -2.27 12.70 20.08
CA ASP A 98 -1.98 13.41 21.33
C ASP A 98 -0.48 13.47 21.68
N SER A 99 0.36 12.54 21.19
CA SER A 99 1.82 12.63 21.41
C SER A 99 2.48 13.68 20.52
N ALA A 100 1.85 14.00 19.38
CA ALA A 100 2.24 15.04 18.43
C ALA A 100 1.37 16.30 18.57
N ASN A 101 1.06 16.72 19.80
CA ASN A 101 0.15 17.84 20.09
C ASN A 101 0.51 19.16 19.38
N ASN A 102 1.78 19.37 19.02
CA ASN A 102 2.24 20.61 18.39
C ASN A 102 2.13 20.63 16.86
N PHE A 103 1.81 19.50 16.22
CA PHE A 103 1.75 19.41 14.76
C PHE A 103 0.34 19.67 14.22
N THR A 104 0.26 20.43 13.12
CA THR A 104 -1.00 20.60 12.38
C THR A 104 -1.45 19.27 11.76
N ILE A 105 -2.75 19.14 11.48
CA ILE A 105 -3.30 17.92 10.86
C ILE A 105 -2.62 17.62 9.51
N PHE A 106 -2.32 18.66 8.73
CA PHE A 106 -1.53 18.54 7.51
C PHE A 106 -0.12 17.98 7.74
N GLN A 107 0.59 18.47 8.77
CA GLN A 107 1.91 17.96 9.13
C GLN A 107 1.84 16.51 9.59
N LYS A 108 0.82 16.15 10.39
CA LYS A 108 0.55 14.77 10.81
C LYS A 108 0.39 13.87 9.59
N TRP A 109 -0.42 14.23 8.60
CA TRP A 109 -0.57 13.46 7.35
C TRP A 109 0.76 13.21 6.61
N ILE A 110 1.60 14.24 6.46
CA ILE A 110 2.91 14.08 5.83
C ILE A 110 3.79 13.14 6.65
N LEU A 111 3.86 13.36 7.97
CA LEU A 111 4.66 12.55 8.88
C LEU A 111 4.25 11.08 8.81
N PHE A 112 2.95 10.79 8.84
CA PHE A 112 2.41 9.44 8.77
C PHE A 112 2.64 8.74 7.42
N SER A 113 2.98 9.47 6.35
CA SER A 113 3.32 8.84 5.06
C SER A 113 4.68 8.14 5.07
N PHE A 114 5.66 8.63 5.85
CA PHE A 114 6.99 8.02 5.97
C PHE A 114 6.98 6.60 6.55
N PRO A 115 6.24 6.28 7.63
CA PRO A 115 6.02 4.92 8.10
C PRO A 115 5.64 3.94 7.00
N PHE A 116 4.61 4.27 6.21
CA PHE A 116 4.10 3.39 5.16
C PHE A 116 5.13 3.18 4.04
N LEU A 117 5.90 4.22 3.73
CA LEU A 117 6.98 4.17 2.76
C LEU A 117 8.18 3.35 3.28
N GLY A 118 8.56 3.53 4.55
CA GLY A 118 9.61 2.74 5.21
C GLY A 118 9.26 1.26 5.26
N LEU A 119 8.01 0.93 5.57
CA LEU A 119 7.49 -0.44 5.59
C LEU A 119 7.58 -1.12 4.22
N ILE A 120 7.16 -0.46 3.14
CA ILE A 120 7.22 -1.07 1.81
C ILE A 120 8.68 -1.26 1.37
N ILE A 121 9.57 -0.33 1.71
CA ILE A 121 11.02 -0.46 1.46
C ILE A 121 11.61 -1.63 2.24
N PHE A 122 11.29 -1.76 3.53
CA PHE A 122 11.74 -2.88 4.35
C PHE A 122 11.29 -4.22 3.74
N ARG A 123 10.04 -4.33 3.28
CA ARG A 123 9.54 -5.54 2.61
C ARG A 123 10.27 -5.84 1.31
N ILE A 124 10.58 -4.82 0.51
CA ILE A 124 11.40 -4.97 -0.72
C ILE A 124 12.77 -5.55 -0.36
N ILE A 125 13.46 -4.98 0.62
CA ILE A 125 14.79 -5.43 1.06
C ILE A 125 14.72 -6.88 1.55
N PHE A 126 13.73 -7.21 2.38
CA PHE A 126 13.53 -8.55 2.87
C PHE A 126 13.31 -9.56 1.74
N ILE A 127 12.46 -9.25 0.76
CA ILE A 127 12.24 -10.10 -0.42
C ILE A 127 13.53 -10.29 -1.21
N LEU A 128 14.31 -9.23 -1.43
CA LEU A 128 15.60 -9.31 -2.13
C LEU A 128 16.58 -10.23 -1.41
N ILE A 129 16.65 -10.17 -0.08
CA ILE A 129 17.46 -11.06 0.75
C ILE A 129 17.00 -12.52 0.56
N VAL A 130 15.71 -12.80 0.72
CA VAL A 130 15.17 -14.16 0.54
C VAL A 130 15.48 -14.69 -0.86
N LEU A 131 15.22 -13.90 -1.90
CA LEU A 131 15.48 -14.29 -3.29
C LEU A 131 16.97 -14.53 -3.57
N ARG A 132 17.90 -13.97 -2.79
CA ARG A 132 19.34 -14.23 -2.93
C ARG A 132 19.69 -15.67 -2.60
N PHE A 133 19.01 -16.30 -1.65
CA PHE A 133 19.24 -17.69 -1.23
C PHE A 133 18.73 -18.73 -2.24
N PHE A 134 17.91 -18.33 -3.21
CA PHE A 134 17.39 -19.24 -4.23
C PHE A 134 18.14 -19.09 -5.57
N SER A 135 18.56 -20.23 -6.12
CA SER A 135 19.25 -20.37 -7.42
C SER A 135 18.28 -20.18 -8.60
N ILE A 136 17.68 -19.00 -8.71
CA ILE A 136 16.67 -18.66 -9.72
C ILE A 136 17.18 -17.54 -10.63
N SER A 137 16.73 -17.51 -11.88
CA SER A 137 17.08 -16.47 -12.85
C SER A 137 16.78 -15.05 -12.33
N ILE A 138 17.67 -14.10 -12.65
CA ILE A 138 17.49 -12.67 -12.33
C ILE A 138 16.15 -12.15 -12.86
N LYS A 139 15.75 -12.61 -14.06
CA LYS A 139 14.48 -12.28 -14.69
C LYS A 139 13.29 -12.63 -13.79
N PHE A 140 13.27 -13.84 -13.22
CA PHE A 140 12.20 -14.23 -12.29
C PHE A 140 12.23 -13.39 -11.01
N LYS A 141 13.40 -13.16 -10.41
CA LYS A 141 13.52 -12.35 -9.17
C LYS A 141 12.89 -10.96 -9.37
N LYS A 142 13.18 -10.33 -10.51
CA LYS A 142 12.63 -9.03 -10.89
C LYS A 142 11.12 -9.07 -11.14
N THR A 143 10.65 -10.05 -11.91
CA THR A 143 9.20 -10.22 -12.17
C THR A 143 8.43 -10.48 -10.87
N TYR A 144 9.00 -11.26 -9.95
CA TYR A 144 8.43 -11.52 -8.63
C TYR A 144 8.26 -10.24 -7.83
N LEU A 145 9.35 -9.49 -7.65
CA LEU A 145 9.35 -8.26 -6.87
C LEU A 145 8.37 -7.22 -7.40
N LEU A 146 8.35 -7.00 -8.72
CA LEU A 146 7.45 -6.02 -9.34
C LEU A 146 5.98 -6.44 -9.24
N ASN A 147 5.65 -7.73 -9.41
CA ASN A 147 4.27 -8.20 -9.24
C ASN A 147 3.84 -8.16 -7.77
N PHE A 148 4.73 -8.46 -6.84
CA PHE A 148 4.48 -8.30 -5.41
C PHE A 148 4.12 -6.84 -5.07
N LEU A 149 4.89 -5.86 -5.56
CA LEU A 149 4.60 -4.45 -5.33
C LEU A 149 3.27 -4.02 -5.94
N ARG A 150 3.02 -4.40 -7.20
CA ARG A 150 1.75 -4.08 -7.88
C ARG A 150 0.54 -4.59 -7.11
N LEU A 151 0.57 -5.86 -6.70
CA LEU A 151 -0.52 -6.45 -5.92
C LEU A 151 -0.65 -5.79 -4.56
N THR A 152 0.45 -5.48 -3.89
CA THR A 152 0.43 -4.81 -2.58
C THR A 152 -0.22 -3.44 -2.67
N ILE A 153 0.19 -2.61 -3.63
CA ILE A 153 -0.37 -1.26 -3.83
C ILE A 153 -1.84 -1.34 -4.24
N LEU A 154 -2.20 -2.20 -5.19
CA LEU A 154 -3.59 -2.27 -5.66
C LEU A 154 -4.53 -2.78 -4.57
N LEU A 155 -4.20 -3.89 -3.92
CA LEU A 155 -5.09 -4.51 -2.93
C LEU A 155 -5.29 -3.63 -1.69
N SER A 156 -4.24 -2.92 -1.27
CA SER A 156 -4.33 -1.96 -0.16
C SER A 156 -5.19 -0.74 -0.50
N LEU A 157 -5.01 -0.16 -1.69
CA LEU A 157 -5.86 0.94 -2.15
C LEU A 157 -7.31 0.51 -2.30
N LEU A 158 -7.56 -0.70 -2.81
CA LEU A 158 -8.89 -1.28 -2.85
C LEU A 158 -9.48 -1.44 -1.46
N ASN A 159 -8.72 -1.97 -0.50
CA ASN A 159 -9.19 -2.15 0.88
C ASN A 159 -9.63 -0.82 1.52
N VAL A 160 -8.78 0.20 1.40
CA VAL A 160 -9.07 1.52 1.95
C VAL A 160 -10.27 2.15 1.25
N PHE A 161 -10.36 2.03 -0.07
CA PHE A 161 -11.50 2.52 -0.83
C PHE A 161 -12.81 1.81 -0.46
N THR A 162 -12.82 0.48 -0.32
CA THR A 162 -14.01 -0.27 0.09
C THR A 162 -14.44 0.08 1.51
N SER A 163 -13.47 0.24 2.41
CA SER A 163 -13.74 0.62 3.80
C SER A 163 -14.30 2.05 3.88
N TYR A 164 -13.83 2.96 3.05
CA TYR A 164 -14.41 4.30 2.92
C TYR A 164 -15.84 4.27 2.37
N LEU A 165 -16.14 3.46 1.35
CA LEU A 165 -17.51 3.31 0.87
C LEU A 165 -18.45 2.77 1.96
N ILE A 166 -17.96 1.84 2.80
CA ILE A 166 -18.71 1.33 3.95
C ILE A 166 -18.92 2.44 4.98
N TYR A 167 -17.90 3.25 5.26
CA TYR A 167 -18.00 4.39 6.17
C TYR A 167 -19.08 5.39 5.74
N GLU A 168 -19.17 5.72 4.45
CA GLU A 168 -20.15 6.68 3.93
C GLU A 168 -21.60 6.18 4.09
N VAL A 169 -21.82 4.86 4.02
CA VAL A 169 -23.16 4.25 4.03
C VAL A 169 -23.56 3.72 5.42
N SER A 170 -22.60 3.50 6.32
CA SER A 170 -22.84 2.84 7.62
C SER A 170 -22.16 3.57 8.79
N SER A 171 -21.45 2.86 9.68
CA SER A 171 -20.77 3.40 10.86
C SER A 171 -19.25 3.25 10.75
N PHE A 172 -18.54 4.06 11.53
CA PHE A 172 -17.08 3.97 11.66
C PHE A 172 -16.62 2.57 12.10
N GLU A 173 -17.25 2.02 13.13
CA GLU A 173 -16.89 0.71 13.68
C GLU A 173 -17.00 -0.41 12.64
N LEU A 174 -18.09 -0.39 11.84
CA LEU A 174 -18.26 -1.34 10.74
C LEU A 174 -17.20 -1.14 9.65
N ALA A 175 -16.90 0.10 9.29
CA ALA A 175 -15.87 0.43 8.31
C ALA A 175 -14.47 -0.03 8.77
N PHE A 176 -14.12 0.21 10.03
CA PHE A 176 -12.85 -0.21 10.62
C PHE A 176 -12.73 -1.74 10.72
N ASN A 177 -13.79 -2.41 11.17
CA ASN A 177 -13.84 -3.88 11.19
C ASN A 177 -13.69 -4.45 9.77
N SER A 178 -14.34 -3.83 8.78
CA SER A 178 -14.19 -4.24 7.38
C SER A 178 -12.75 -4.07 6.88
N LEU A 179 -12.09 -2.95 7.19
CA LEU A 179 -10.70 -2.67 6.82
C LEU A 179 -9.77 -3.77 7.35
N SER A 180 -9.95 -4.16 8.61
CA SER A 180 -9.18 -5.19 9.29
C SER A 180 -9.41 -6.59 8.70
N VAL A 181 -10.67 -6.95 8.45
CA VAL A 181 -11.03 -8.23 7.82
C VAL A 181 -10.48 -8.33 6.40
N PHE A 182 -10.63 -7.28 5.59
CA PHE A 182 -10.08 -7.25 4.23
C PHE A 182 -8.54 -7.26 4.23
N LYS A 183 -7.90 -6.62 5.21
CA LYS A 183 -6.43 -6.70 5.38
C LYS A 183 -5.98 -8.15 5.59
N LEU A 184 -6.68 -8.92 6.43
CA LEU A 184 -6.43 -10.37 6.60
C LEU A 184 -6.62 -11.13 5.29
N ILE A 185 -7.73 -10.90 4.59
CA ILE A 185 -8.00 -11.56 3.31
C ILE A 185 -6.87 -11.28 2.31
N ILE A 186 -6.37 -10.05 2.25
CA ILE A 186 -5.29 -9.64 1.35
C ILE A 186 -3.98 -10.36 1.66
N ILE A 187 -3.69 -10.65 2.95
CA ILE A 187 -2.48 -11.40 3.36
C ILE A 187 -2.47 -12.79 2.73
N PHE A 188 -3.63 -13.44 2.59
CA PHE A 188 -3.72 -14.76 1.96
C PHE A 188 -3.90 -14.66 0.43
N LEU A 189 -4.69 -13.70 -0.05
CA LEU A 189 -5.00 -13.53 -1.47
C LEU A 189 -3.75 -13.23 -2.30
N ARG A 190 -2.86 -12.34 -1.83
CA ARG A 190 -1.67 -11.93 -2.59
C ARG A 190 -0.69 -13.10 -2.84
N PRO A 191 -0.27 -13.87 -1.82
CA PRO A 191 0.49 -15.11 -2.00
C PRO A 191 -0.15 -16.10 -2.97
N LEU A 192 -1.48 -16.28 -2.90
CA LEU A 192 -2.22 -17.17 -3.80
C LEU A 192 -2.14 -16.71 -5.26
N VAL A 193 -2.41 -15.43 -5.52
CA VAL A 193 -2.33 -14.85 -6.87
C VAL A 193 -0.91 -14.96 -7.43
N LEU A 194 0.11 -14.66 -6.62
CA LEU A 194 1.52 -14.83 -7.00
C LEU A 194 1.84 -16.29 -7.31
N TYR A 195 1.36 -17.23 -6.49
CA TYR A 195 1.62 -18.65 -6.67
C TYR A 195 1.03 -19.17 -7.99
N PHE A 196 -0.24 -18.87 -8.29
CA PHE A 196 -0.89 -19.30 -9.52
C PHE A 196 -0.19 -18.74 -10.76
N TYR A 197 0.19 -17.47 -10.74
CA TYR A 197 0.93 -16.86 -11.84
C TYR A 197 2.30 -17.52 -12.03
N PHE A 198 3.09 -17.67 -10.97
CA PHE A 198 4.44 -18.22 -11.10
C PHE A 198 4.45 -19.73 -11.37
N LYS A 199 3.43 -20.47 -10.94
CA LYS A 199 3.22 -21.89 -11.28
C LYS A 199 3.09 -22.09 -12.79
N GLY A 200 2.41 -21.18 -13.50
CA GLY A 200 2.33 -21.19 -14.97
C GLY A 200 3.62 -20.71 -15.65
N PHE A 201 4.37 -19.84 -14.98
CA PHE A 201 5.55 -19.17 -15.50
C PHE A 201 6.86 -19.99 -15.48
N ALA A 202 7.04 -20.87 -14.49
CA ALA A 202 8.24 -21.69 -14.33
C ALA A 202 7.86 -23.07 -13.76
N SER A 203 7.39 -23.94 -14.65
CA SER A 203 6.91 -25.29 -14.31
C SER A 203 7.99 -26.18 -13.65
N TYR A 204 9.27 -25.96 -13.97
CA TYR A 204 10.40 -26.73 -13.47
C TYR A 204 10.82 -26.40 -12.03
N THR A 205 10.34 -25.28 -11.45
CA THR A 205 10.69 -24.84 -10.07
C THR A 205 9.46 -24.70 -9.16
N LYS A 206 8.37 -25.40 -9.46
CA LYS A 206 7.09 -25.30 -8.73
C LYS A 206 7.20 -25.42 -7.21
N SER A 207 8.00 -26.37 -6.70
CA SER A 207 8.21 -26.55 -5.26
C SER A 207 8.94 -25.36 -4.62
N LYS A 208 9.96 -24.83 -5.30
CA LYS A 208 10.72 -23.64 -4.86
C LYS A 208 9.88 -22.36 -4.89
N ILE A 209 8.91 -22.24 -5.80
CA ILE A 209 8.03 -21.07 -5.90
C ILE A 209 7.15 -20.96 -4.64
N GLY A 210 6.57 -22.08 -4.20
CA GLY A 210 5.75 -22.09 -2.98
C GLY A 210 6.55 -21.68 -1.76
N THR A 211 7.75 -22.24 -1.57
CA THR A 211 8.60 -21.90 -0.42
C THR A 211 9.05 -20.43 -0.44
N ILE A 212 9.40 -19.89 -1.61
CA ILE A 212 9.74 -18.46 -1.74
C ILE A 212 8.56 -17.58 -1.33
N ILE A 213 7.36 -17.87 -1.81
CA ILE A 213 6.17 -17.06 -1.50
C ILE A 213 5.85 -17.12 -0.01
N ILE A 214 5.95 -18.30 0.60
CA ILE A 214 5.70 -18.47 2.04
C ILE A 214 6.70 -17.64 2.86
N ILE A 215 8.00 -17.78 2.57
CA ILE A 215 9.05 -17.12 3.36
C ILE A 215 9.10 -15.62 3.08
N SER A 216 8.93 -15.19 1.83
CA SER A 216 9.12 -13.79 1.43
C SER A 216 7.87 -12.91 1.53
N ASP A 217 6.66 -13.50 1.47
CA ASP A 217 5.40 -12.75 1.52
C ASP A 217 4.53 -13.17 2.70
N LEU A 218 4.09 -14.43 2.78
CA LEU A 218 3.06 -14.85 3.75
C LEU A 218 3.53 -14.69 5.20
N ILE A 219 4.67 -15.26 5.57
CA ILE A 219 5.20 -15.21 6.95
C ILE A 219 5.44 -13.76 7.40
N PRO A 220 6.19 -12.93 6.65
CA PRO A 220 6.38 -11.52 7.04
C PRO A 220 5.07 -10.74 7.13
N SER A 221 4.09 -11.03 6.27
CA SER A 221 2.80 -10.35 6.30
C SER A 221 1.97 -10.69 7.53
N LEU A 222 2.05 -11.94 8.00
CA LEU A 222 1.41 -12.36 9.24
C LEU A 222 2.10 -11.76 10.47
N LEU A 223 3.44 -11.72 10.46
CA LEU A 223 4.23 -11.09 11.54
C LEU A 223 3.96 -9.58 11.64
N LEU A 224 3.83 -8.90 10.50
CA LEU A 224 3.55 -7.47 10.42
C LEU A 224 2.04 -7.17 10.31
N PHE A 225 1.18 -8.15 10.61
CA PHE A 225 -0.26 -7.96 10.52
C PHE A 225 -0.76 -6.98 11.58
N ASP A 226 -0.20 -7.07 12.79
CA ASP A 226 -0.62 -6.25 13.91
C ASP A 226 -0.07 -4.83 13.79
N SER A 227 -0.98 -3.87 13.60
CA SER A 227 -0.65 -2.45 13.55
C SER A 227 -0.15 -1.94 14.90
N LEU A 228 -0.50 -2.58 16.02
CA LEU A 228 -0.09 -2.16 17.36
C LEU A 228 1.44 -2.14 17.52
N MET A 229 2.14 -3.13 16.96
CA MET A 229 3.61 -3.19 17.06
C MET A 229 4.30 -2.06 16.28
N LEU A 230 3.68 -1.56 15.21
CA LEU A 230 4.16 -0.38 14.48
C LEU A 230 3.86 0.90 15.24
N ILE A 231 2.68 0.98 15.84
CA ILE A 231 2.24 2.09 16.68
C ILE A 231 3.18 2.27 17.88
N ASP A 232 3.55 1.17 18.54
CA ASP A 232 4.51 1.19 19.66
C ASP A 232 5.91 1.61 19.23
N LEU A 233 6.37 1.19 18.04
CA LEU A 233 7.64 1.64 17.46
C LEU A 233 7.62 3.15 17.16
N PHE A 234 6.50 3.68 16.68
CA PHE A 234 6.36 5.12 16.43
C PHE A 234 6.28 5.93 17.71
N ASN A 235 5.56 5.43 18.73
CA ASN A 235 5.57 6.03 20.07
C ASN A 235 7.00 6.16 20.59
N TYR A 236 7.80 5.11 20.43
CA TYR A 236 9.21 5.13 20.77
C TYR A 236 10.01 6.16 19.95
N ILE A 237 9.86 6.19 18.62
CA ILE A 237 10.62 7.11 17.76
C ILE A 237 10.25 8.57 18.01
N ILE A 238 8.96 8.88 18.18
CA ILE A 238 8.48 10.24 18.47
C ILE A 238 8.96 10.67 19.86
N SER A 239 8.98 9.77 20.85
CA SER A 239 9.50 10.09 22.19
C SER A 239 11.00 10.40 22.23
N LEU A 240 11.74 10.07 21.16
CA LEU A 240 13.17 10.35 21.04
C LEU A 240 13.47 11.72 20.40
N ILE A 241 12.46 12.43 19.87
CA ILE A 241 12.57 13.75 19.24
C ILE A 241 12.10 14.82 20.21
#